data_AF-A0A510KBV9-F1
#
_entry.id   AF-A0A510KBV9-F1
#
_cell.length_a   1.000
_cell.length_b   1.000
_cell.length_c   1.000
_cell.angle_alpha   90.00
_cell.angle_beta   90.00
_cell.angle_gamma   90.00
#
_symmetry.space_group_name_H-M   'P 1'
#
loop_
_entity.id
_entity.type
_entity.pdbx_description
1 polymer ?
#
loop_
_entity_poly.entity_id
_entity_poly.type
_entity_poly.pdbx_seq_one_letter_code
_entity_poly.pdbx_strand_id
1 'polypeptide(L)'
;MKYNLAFKYRIYPNKEQELLINKTFGCVRFVYNTILYAANKFYEETGKNKIITPASLKSENQFLKEVDSLALSNAQLNVKRSFTNFFQKRAKFPRFKSKKNNIKSYTTNCVNNSIRIEENKYLVLPKLKRIKLKYHREIPKDYRIKSVTLTNSNGNYYVSVLTEFEKEIQKMPNSDKVIGLDFSMSELFVSSENQRADYPRYFKMLEKKLQKLQKSLSRKVKFSKNWYRQKAKISKLHEYIKNCRRDFLHKLSKKLSEDYNAVIVEDLNMKGMSQALNFGKSVGDNGWGMFLRMLEYKLMFLGKQFLKIDKWFPSSKTCSRCGNVKEELKLSERSYKCECCGIEIDRDYNAALNIRGVGKEMLKY
;
A
#
# COMPACT_ATOMS: atom_id res chain seq x y z
N MET A 1 3.17 6.11 23.01
CA MET A 1 2.00 5.82 22.13
C MET A 1 2.11 4.40 21.58
N LYS A 2 0.99 3.71 21.34
CA LYS A 2 0.97 2.38 20.71
C LYS A 2 0.97 2.50 19.19
N TYR A 3 1.89 1.80 18.53
CA TYR A 3 2.02 1.75 17.09
C TYR A 3 1.79 0.33 16.57
N ASN A 4 1.29 0.23 15.34
CA ASN A 4 1.14 -1.04 14.65
C ASN A 4 2.08 -1.11 13.44
N LEU A 5 2.84 -2.19 13.32
CA LEU A 5 3.71 -2.46 12.16
C LEU A 5 3.47 -3.86 11.63
N ALA A 6 3.51 -4.02 10.31
CA ALA A 6 3.29 -5.31 9.68
C ALA A 6 4.57 -5.81 9.01
N PHE A 7 5.05 -6.99 9.44
CA PHE A 7 6.20 -7.66 8.86
C PHE A 7 5.74 -8.71 7.85
N LYS A 8 6.14 -8.53 6.59
CA LYS A 8 5.79 -9.47 5.52
C LYS A 8 6.92 -10.45 5.25
N TYR A 9 6.62 -11.75 5.34
CA TYR A 9 7.55 -12.84 5.05
C TYR A 9 6.99 -13.81 4.01
N ARG A 10 7.89 -14.55 3.36
CA ARG A 10 7.54 -15.70 2.53
C ARG A 10 7.50 -16.95 3.39
N ILE A 11 6.52 -17.81 3.16
CA ILE A 11 6.41 -19.12 3.83
C ILE A 11 6.42 -20.25 2.80
N TYR A 12 6.76 -21.44 3.27
CA TYR A 12 6.83 -22.67 2.47
C TYR A 12 6.02 -23.76 3.17
N PRO A 13 4.69 -23.75 3.00
CA PRO A 13 3.84 -24.82 3.51
C PRO A 13 4.13 -26.15 2.81
N ASN A 14 3.97 -27.27 3.54
CA ASN A 14 3.96 -28.61 2.95
C ASN A 14 2.58 -28.91 2.29
N LYS A 15 2.44 -30.05 1.63
CA LYS A 15 1.20 -30.40 0.89
C LYS A 15 -0.06 -30.41 1.78
N GLU A 16 0.05 -30.91 3.01
CA GLU A 16 -1.08 -30.95 3.96
C GLU A 16 -1.48 -29.55 4.42
N GLN A 17 -0.48 -28.71 4.73
CA GLN A 17 -0.67 -27.31 5.10
C GLN A 17 -1.28 -26.51 3.95
N GLU A 18 -0.84 -26.72 2.71
CA GLU A 18 -1.43 -26.10 1.53
C GLU A 18 -2.91 -26.47 1.37
N LEU A 19 -3.26 -27.74 1.58
CA LEU A 19 -4.64 -28.22 1.53
C LEU A 19 -5.49 -27.52 2.60
N LEU A 20 -5.01 -27.45 3.85
CA LEU A 20 -5.72 -26.78 4.94
C LEU A 20 -5.85 -25.26 4.72
N ILE A 21 -4.81 -24.60 4.20
CA ILE A 21 -4.85 -23.19 3.82
C ILE A 21 -5.91 -22.95 2.73
N ASN A 22 -5.95 -23.81 1.72
CA ASN A 22 -6.93 -23.71 0.63
C ASN A 22 -8.37 -23.96 1.10
N LYS A 23 -8.58 -24.91 2.00
CA LYS A 23 -9.88 -25.10 2.69
C LYS A 23 -10.27 -23.84 3.46
N THR A 24 -9.33 -23.24 4.20
CA THR A 24 -9.55 -22.00 4.97
C THR A 24 -9.94 -20.84 4.06
N PHE A 25 -9.27 -20.65 2.92
CA PHE A 25 -9.68 -19.65 1.92
C PHE A 25 -11.11 -19.88 1.40
N GLY A 26 -11.50 -21.14 1.21
CA GLY A 26 -12.85 -21.52 0.81
C GLY A 26 -13.89 -21.12 1.86
N CYS A 27 -13.67 -21.51 3.11
CA CYS A 27 -14.56 -21.26 4.23
C CYS A 27 -14.73 -19.76 4.52
N VAL A 28 -13.63 -19.00 4.54
CA VAL A 28 -13.66 -17.54 4.75
C VAL A 28 -14.40 -16.82 3.62
N ARG A 29 -14.27 -17.29 2.38
CA ARG A 29 -15.05 -16.76 1.24
C ARG A 29 -16.53 -17.05 1.40
N PHE A 30 -16.88 -18.29 1.74
CA PHE A 30 -18.26 -18.71 1.95
C PHE A 30 -18.91 -17.85 3.04
N VAL A 31 -18.32 -17.83 4.24
CA VAL A 31 -18.82 -17.02 5.37
C VAL A 31 -18.96 -15.55 5.00
N TYR A 32 -17.96 -14.94 4.36
CA TYR A 32 -18.07 -13.54 3.93
C TYR A 32 -19.25 -13.31 2.97
N ASN A 33 -19.42 -14.17 1.98
CA ASN A 33 -20.48 -14.02 0.98
C ASN A 33 -21.87 -14.28 1.58
N THR A 34 -22.01 -15.29 2.44
CA THR A 34 -23.28 -15.60 3.10
C THR A 34 -23.70 -14.48 4.04
N ILE A 35 -22.77 -13.94 4.84
CA ILE A 35 -23.04 -12.79 5.71
C ILE A 35 -23.43 -11.57 4.88
N LEU A 36 -22.71 -11.29 3.79
CA LEU A 36 -23.03 -10.15 2.92
C LEU A 36 -24.41 -10.31 2.26
N TYR A 37 -24.76 -11.51 1.80
CA TYR A 37 -26.06 -11.82 1.23
C TYR A 37 -27.20 -11.60 2.25
N ALA A 38 -27.06 -12.17 3.46
CA ALA A 38 -28.05 -12.02 4.52
C ALA A 38 -28.22 -10.55 4.95
N ALA A 39 -27.11 -9.82 5.07
CA ALA A 39 -27.14 -8.40 5.42
C ALA A 39 -27.83 -7.55 4.33
N ASN A 40 -27.58 -7.84 3.05
CA ASN A 40 -28.24 -7.16 1.94
C ASN A 40 -29.75 -7.42 1.94
N LYS A 41 -30.17 -8.68 2.08
CA LYS A 41 -31.59 -9.06 2.14
C LYS A 41 -32.31 -8.38 3.31
N PHE A 42 -31.69 -8.40 4.49
CA PHE A 42 -32.26 -7.73 5.67
C PHE A 42 -32.36 -6.20 5.50
N TYR A 43 -31.38 -5.60 4.81
CA TYR A 43 -31.40 -4.17 4.50
C TYR A 43 -32.50 -3.81 3.49
N GLU A 44 -32.73 -4.66 2.48
CA GLU A 44 -33.83 -4.50 1.51
C GLU A 44 -35.21 -4.57 2.20
N GLU A 45 -35.38 -5.47 3.18
CA GLU A 45 -36.65 -5.66 3.89
C GLU A 45 -36.93 -4.61 4.97
N THR A 46 -35.90 -4.14 5.70
CA THR A 46 -36.09 -3.34 6.93
C THR A 46 -35.44 -1.96 6.90
N GLY A 47 -34.62 -1.67 5.88
CA GLY A 47 -33.76 -0.47 5.82
C GLY A 47 -32.64 -0.44 6.86
N LYS A 48 -32.51 -1.48 7.71
CA LYS A 48 -31.49 -1.58 8.76
C LYS A 48 -30.41 -2.58 8.36
N ASN A 49 -29.18 -2.36 8.80
CA ASN A 49 -28.07 -3.29 8.52
C ASN A 49 -27.84 -4.24 9.71
N LYS A 50 -28.12 -5.53 9.52
CA LYS A 50 -27.87 -6.58 10.52
C LYS A 50 -26.88 -7.61 9.98
N ILE A 51 -25.81 -7.81 10.74
CA ILE A 51 -24.72 -8.74 10.37
C ILE A 51 -24.82 -9.97 11.27
N ILE A 52 -25.12 -11.13 10.66
CA ILE A 52 -25.15 -12.42 11.35
C ILE A 52 -23.74 -12.85 11.81
N THR A 53 -23.68 -13.72 12.82
CA THR A 53 -22.42 -14.23 13.36
C THR A 53 -22.01 -15.53 12.66
N PRO A 54 -20.70 -15.82 12.53
CA PRO A 54 -20.25 -17.11 11.99
C PRO A 54 -20.69 -18.33 12.80
N ALA A 55 -21.07 -18.15 14.08
CA ALA A 55 -21.53 -19.24 14.93
C ALA A 55 -22.83 -19.86 14.43
N SER A 56 -23.79 -19.03 13.97
CA SER A 56 -25.06 -19.53 13.41
C SER A 56 -24.85 -20.32 12.12
N LEU A 57 -23.77 -20.06 11.37
CA LEU A 57 -23.47 -20.78 10.14
C LEU A 57 -22.85 -22.16 10.40
N LYS A 58 -22.28 -22.41 11.59
CA LYS A 58 -21.57 -23.66 11.92
C LYS A 58 -22.50 -24.82 12.25
N SER A 59 -23.74 -24.56 12.66
CA SER A 59 -24.75 -25.60 12.89
C SER A 59 -25.12 -26.27 11.58
N GLU A 60 -25.38 -25.47 10.54
CA GLU A 60 -25.77 -25.94 9.21
C GLU A 60 -24.58 -26.43 8.37
N ASN A 61 -23.37 -25.93 8.63
CA ASN A 61 -22.19 -26.18 7.79
C ASN A 61 -21.04 -26.78 8.60
N GLN A 62 -21.04 -28.10 8.77
CA GLN A 62 -20.06 -28.81 9.60
C GLN A 62 -18.60 -28.62 9.14
N PHE A 63 -18.36 -28.45 7.83
CA PHE A 63 -17.04 -28.20 7.26
C PHE A 63 -16.37 -26.92 7.79
N LEU A 64 -17.13 -25.96 8.34
CA LEU A 64 -16.59 -24.75 8.97
C LEU A 64 -15.88 -25.05 10.30
N LYS A 65 -16.11 -26.22 10.91
CA LYS A 65 -15.43 -26.66 12.13
C LYS A 65 -14.00 -27.13 11.86
N GLU A 66 -13.67 -27.51 10.62
CA GLU A 66 -12.32 -27.96 10.23
C GLU A 66 -11.28 -26.84 10.30
N VAL A 67 -11.68 -25.59 10.02
CA VAL A 67 -10.77 -24.44 9.89
C VAL A 67 -10.70 -23.59 11.16
N ASP A 68 -9.74 -22.68 11.21
CA ASP A 68 -9.57 -21.77 12.35
C ASP A 68 -10.80 -20.86 12.52
N SER A 69 -11.39 -20.86 13.72
CA SER A 69 -12.56 -20.07 14.06
C SER A 69 -12.28 -18.57 13.97
N LEU A 70 -11.07 -18.14 14.31
CA LEU A 70 -10.68 -16.72 14.26
C LEU A 70 -10.60 -16.22 12.82
N ALA A 71 -10.27 -17.08 11.86
CA ALA A 71 -10.33 -16.75 10.45
C ALA A 71 -11.76 -16.45 9.97
N LEU A 72 -12.75 -17.21 10.48
CA LEU A 72 -14.16 -17.00 10.16
C LEU A 72 -14.71 -15.71 10.82
N SER A 73 -14.34 -15.46 12.08
CA SER A 73 -14.67 -14.21 12.78
C SER A 73 -14.11 -12.98 12.06
N ASN A 74 -12.87 -13.05 11.57
CA ASN A 74 -12.30 -11.98 10.75
C ASN A 74 -13.06 -11.79 9.42
N ALA A 75 -13.69 -12.83 8.88
CA ALA A 75 -14.53 -12.69 7.68
C ALA A 75 -15.75 -11.80 7.96
N GLN A 76 -16.41 -11.98 9.11
CA GLN A 76 -17.50 -11.13 9.58
C GLN A 76 -17.04 -9.68 9.81
N LEU A 77 -15.91 -9.48 10.49
CA LEU A 77 -15.34 -8.15 10.75
C LEU A 77 -15.04 -7.40 9.44
N ASN A 78 -14.58 -8.12 8.41
CA ASN A 78 -14.36 -7.54 7.08
C ASN A 78 -15.66 -7.07 6.42
N VAL A 79 -16.78 -7.80 6.58
CA VAL A 79 -18.10 -7.34 6.08
C VAL A 79 -18.52 -6.08 6.83
N LYS A 80 -18.47 -6.09 8.16
CA LYS A 80 -18.80 -4.92 9.00
C LYS A 80 -18.00 -3.69 8.60
N ARG A 81 -16.68 -3.83 8.47
CA ARG A 81 -15.79 -2.75 8.03
C ARG A 81 -16.12 -2.25 6.62
N SER A 82 -16.49 -3.15 5.71
CA SER A 82 -16.84 -2.77 4.34
C SER A 82 -18.09 -1.91 4.30
N PHE A 83 -19.12 -2.25 5.09
CA PHE A 83 -20.31 -1.42 5.26
C PHE A 83 -19.99 -0.08 5.93
N THR A 84 -19.23 -0.08 7.03
CA THR A 84 -18.82 1.17 7.70
C THR A 84 -18.14 2.14 6.73
N ASN A 85 -17.20 1.63 5.92
CA ASN A 85 -16.52 2.46 4.92
C ASN A 85 -17.46 2.95 3.82
N PHE A 86 -18.45 2.15 3.43
CA PHE A 86 -19.46 2.54 2.44
C PHE A 86 -20.35 3.67 2.97
N PHE A 87 -20.91 3.52 4.17
CA PHE A 87 -21.76 4.55 4.79
C PHE A 87 -20.99 5.84 5.08
N GLN A 88 -19.71 5.75 5.41
CA GLN A 88 -18.82 6.91 5.55
C GLN A 88 -18.36 7.52 4.20
N LYS A 89 -18.89 7.06 3.07
CA LYS A 89 -18.51 7.48 1.70
C LYS A 89 -17.00 7.34 1.40
N ARG A 90 -16.29 6.48 2.15
CA ARG A 90 -14.85 6.19 1.97
C ARG A 90 -14.60 5.09 0.95
N ALA A 91 -15.61 4.26 0.66
CA ALA A 91 -15.53 3.16 -0.29
C ALA A 91 -16.84 2.97 -1.05
N LYS A 92 -16.77 2.26 -2.19
CA LYS A 92 -17.96 1.78 -2.91
C LYS A 92 -18.63 0.64 -2.15
N PHE A 93 -19.86 0.31 -2.56
CA PHE A 93 -20.64 -0.77 -1.97
C PHE A 93 -19.85 -2.10 -1.94
N PRO A 94 -19.95 -2.90 -0.85
CA PRO A 94 -19.24 -4.17 -0.73
C PRO A 94 -19.60 -5.15 -1.84
N ARG A 95 -18.60 -5.90 -2.35
CA ARG A 95 -18.81 -6.90 -3.41
C ARG A 95 -18.56 -8.31 -2.90
N PHE A 96 -19.25 -9.29 -3.48
CA PHE A 96 -19.01 -10.70 -3.24
C PHE A 96 -17.59 -11.11 -3.63
N LYS A 97 -16.97 -11.96 -2.82
CA LYS A 97 -15.65 -12.54 -3.08
C LYS A 97 -15.76 -13.69 -4.08
N SER A 98 -14.86 -13.72 -5.06
CA SER A 98 -14.82 -14.75 -6.09
C SER A 98 -13.76 -15.82 -5.82
N LYS A 99 -14.08 -17.10 -6.09
CA LYS A 99 -13.10 -18.21 -6.12
C LYS A 99 -12.05 -18.03 -7.23
N LYS A 100 -12.41 -17.30 -8.30
CA LYS A 100 -11.60 -17.08 -9.51
C LYS A 100 -10.55 -15.97 -9.35
N ASN A 101 -10.44 -15.38 -8.16
CA ASN A 101 -9.39 -14.42 -7.83
C ASN A 101 -8.04 -15.13 -7.70
N ASN A 102 -7.01 -14.55 -8.31
CA ASN A 102 -5.64 -15.07 -8.28
C ASN A 102 -4.96 -14.85 -6.92
N ILE A 103 -5.48 -13.91 -6.13
CA ILE A 103 -4.99 -13.58 -4.79
C ILE A 103 -6.06 -13.99 -3.79
N LYS A 104 -5.67 -14.85 -2.84
CA LYS A 104 -6.53 -15.33 -1.76
C LYS A 104 -5.87 -14.98 -0.44
N SER A 105 -6.66 -14.57 0.55
CA SER A 105 -6.15 -14.27 1.88
C SER A 105 -7.16 -14.59 2.97
N TYR A 106 -6.64 -14.88 4.15
CA TYR A 106 -7.40 -14.87 5.40
C TYR A 106 -6.53 -14.28 6.51
N THR A 107 -7.16 -13.81 7.58
CA THR A 107 -6.46 -13.28 8.75
C THR A 107 -6.88 -14.08 9.97
N THR A 108 -5.92 -14.46 10.80
CA THR A 108 -6.14 -15.06 12.12
C THR A 108 -5.53 -14.16 13.19
N ASN A 109 -6.15 -14.12 14.37
CA ASN A 109 -5.74 -13.25 15.46
C ASN A 109 -4.91 -14.04 16.47
N CYS A 110 -3.94 -13.39 17.11
CA CYS A 110 -3.19 -14.00 18.20
C CYS A 110 -4.03 -13.95 19.48
N VAL A 111 -4.29 -15.12 20.06
CA VAL A 111 -5.00 -15.28 21.34
C VAL A 111 -4.15 -16.20 22.19
N ASN A 112 -3.82 -15.80 23.43
CA ASN A 112 -3.01 -16.60 24.37
C ASN A 112 -1.72 -17.17 23.73
N ASN A 113 -0.98 -16.34 22.98
CA ASN A 113 0.25 -16.72 22.28
C ASN A 113 0.11 -17.86 21.26
N SER A 114 -1.09 -18.01 20.68
CA SER A 114 -1.40 -19.02 19.65
C SER A 114 -0.62 -18.83 18.35
N ILE A 115 -0.08 -17.64 18.13
CA ILE A 115 0.78 -17.29 17.00
C ILE A 115 2.14 -16.89 17.54
N ARG A 116 3.19 -17.59 17.10
CA ARG A 116 4.57 -17.32 17.51
C ARG A 116 5.56 -17.67 16.41
N ILE A 117 6.73 -17.05 16.46
CA ILE A 117 7.86 -17.37 15.60
C ILE A 117 8.86 -18.17 16.44
N GLU A 118 9.21 -19.36 15.98
CA GLU A 118 10.16 -20.26 16.65
C GLU A 118 11.46 -20.34 15.83
N GLU A 119 12.60 -20.30 16.53
CA GLU A 119 13.95 -20.48 15.97
C GLU A 119 14.29 -19.55 14.80
N ASN A 120 13.58 -18.42 14.66
CA ASN A 120 13.70 -17.53 13.50
C ASN A 120 13.54 -18.26 12.15
N LYS A 121 12.83 -19.39 12.12
CA LYS A 121 12.69 -20.25 10.94
C LYS A 121 11.28 -20.80 10.76
N TYR A 122 10.47 -20.82 11.82
CA TYR A 122 9.14 -21.39 11.79
C TYR A 122 8.10 -20.40 12.30
N LEU A 123 6.98 -20.31 11.60
CA LEU A 123 5.78 -19.64 12.09
C LEU A 123 4.81 -20.72 12.59
N VAL A 124 4.41 -20.63 13.85
CA VAL A 124 3.36 -21.47 14.42
C VAL A 124 2.03 -20.74 14.29
N LEU A 125 1.04 -21.42 13.69
CA LEU A 125 -0.33 -20.92 13.56
C LEU A 125 -1.33 -21.93 14.16
N PRO A 126 -2.50 -21.46 14.63
CA PRO A 126 -3.59 -22.34 15.02
C PRO A 126 -3.94 -23.33 13.91
N LYS A 127 -4.09 -24.62 14.27
CA LYS A 127 -4.37 -25.77 13.39
C LYS A 127 -3.30 -26.11 12.34
N LEU A 128 -2.59 -25.13 11.79
CA LEU A 128 -1.54 -25.32 10.79
C LEU A 128 -0.19 -25.75 11.37
N LYS A 129 -0.03 -25.65 12.70
CA LYS A 129 1.20 -26.00 13.42
C LYS A 129 2.40 -25.21 12.87
N ARG A 130 3.59 -25.83 12.81
CA ARG A 130 4.86 -25.22 12.37
C ARG A 130 4.94 -25.13 10.84
N ILE A 131 5.06 -23.91 10.31
CA ILE A 131 5.29 -23.65 8.88
C ILE A 131 6.66 -23.03 8.67
N LYS A 132 7.42 -23.51 7.67
CA LYS A 132 8.73 -22.93 7.32
C LYS A 132 8.58 -21.49 6.83
N LEU A 133 9.39 -20.60 7.38
CA LEU A 133 9.36 -19.16 7.18
C LEU A 133 10.72 -18.68 6.66
N LYS A 134 10.74 -17.84 5.61
CA LYS A 134 11.94 -17.08 5.24
C LYS A 134 12.05 -15.84 6.10
N TYR A 135 12.63 -16.01 7.28
CA TYR A 135 12.89 -14.92 8.20
C TYR A 135 14.09 -14.11 7.71
N HIS A 136 13.83 -12.88 7.28
CA HIS A 136 14.84 -11.98 6.70
C HIS A 136 14.85 -10.60 7.39
N ARG A 137 13.98 -10.43 8.39
CA ARG A 137 13.83 -9.21 9.18
C ARG A 137 13.45 -9.66 10.57
N GLU A 138 14.22 -9.26 11.56
CA GLU A 138 13.92 -9.56 12.95
C GLU A 138 12.72 -8.74 13.43
N ILE A 139 11.87 -9.37 14.24
CA ILE A 139 10.80 -8.70 14.97
C ILE A 139 11.36 -8.45 16.37
N PRO A 140 11.48 -7.18 16.79
CA PRO A 140 11.97 -6.85 18.14
C PRO A 140 11.14 -7.55 19.23
N LYS A 141 11.79 -7.92 20.34
CA LYS A 141 11.15 -8.74 21.40
C LYS A 141 10.02 -8.00 22.13
N ASP A 142 10.09 -6.68 22.16
CA ASP A 142 9.09 -5.75 22.72
C ASP A 142 7.83 -5.64 21.83
N TYR A 143 7.82 -6.23 20.63
CA TYR A 143 6.71 -6.15 19.71
C TYR A 143 5.74 -7.32 19.92
N ARG A 144 4.52 -7.01 20.34
CA ARG A 144 3.45 -8.00 20.55
C ARG A 144 2.75 -8.35 19.24
N ILE A 145 2.70 -9.63 18.88
CA ILE A 145 1.95 -10.10 17.71
C ILE A 145 0.44 -9.98 17.97
N LYS A 146 -0.28 -9.27 17.08
CA LYS A 146 -1.75 -9.07 17.13
C LYS A 146 -2.49 -10.03 16.21
N SER A 147 -2.02 -10.18 14.97
CA SER A 147 -2.66 -11.03 13.97
C SER A 147 -1.69 -11.41 12.85
N VAL A 148 -2.05 -12.44 12.10
CA VAL A 148 -1.35 -12.85 10.89
C VAL A 148 -2.33 -12.95 9.74
N THR A 149 -2.02 -12.23 8.65
CA THR A 149 -2.71 -12.39 7.37
C THR A 149 -1.91 -13.29 6.45
N LEU A 150 -2.44 -14.47 6.13
CA LEU A 150 -1.85 -15.38 5.17
C LEU A 150 -2.42 -15.07 3.78
N THR A 151 -1.54 -14.92 2.79
CA THR A 151 -1.89 -14.60 1.40
C THR A 151 -1.25 -15.59 0.44
N ASN A 152 -2.04 -16.15 -0.48
CA ASN A 152 -1.52 -16.83 -1.67
C ASN A 152 -1.63 -15.89 -2.87
N SER A 153 -0.49 -15.63 -3.52
CA SER A 153 -0.40 -14.87 -4.77
C SER A 153 0.28 -15.74 -5.82
N ASN A 154 -0.50 -16.22 -6.79
CA ASN A 154 0.02 -17.00 -7.92
C ASN A 154 0.85 -18.24 -7.52
N GLY A 155 0.46 -18.92 -6.44
CA GLY A 155 1.17 -20.10 -5.92
C GLY A 155 2.25 -19.77 -4.88
N ASN A 156 2.62 -18.51 -4.70
CA ASN A 156 3.53 -18.10 -3.64
C ASN A 156 2.74 -17.74 -2.38
N TYR A 157 3.14 -18.31 -1.24
CA TYR A 157 2.54 -18.02 0.05
C TYR A 157 3.34 -16.97 0.83
N TYR A 158 2.63 -16.00 1.38
CA TYR A 158 3.18 -14.94 2.20
C TYR A 158 2.37 -14.81 3.49
N VAL A 159 3.03 -14.38 4.55
CA VAL A 159 2.40 -14.01 5.82
C VAL A 159 2.72 -12.56 6.13
N SER A 160 1.73 -11.82 6.61
CA SER A 160 1.89 -10.47 7.15
C SER A 160 1.60 -10.54 8.64
N VAL A 161 2.65 -10.49 9.45
CA VAL A 161 2.56 -10.50 10.92
C VAL A 161 2.35 -9.07 11.38
N LEU A 162 1.15 -8.77 11.89
CA LEU A 162 0.84 -7.47 12.49
C LEU A 162 1.31 -7.49 13.94
N THR A 163 2.16 -6.53 14.29
CA THR A 163 2.66 -6.34 15.64
C THR A 163 2.21 -5.00 16.20
N GLU A 164 2.03 -4.94 17.52
CA GLU A 164 1.80 -3.73 18.30
C GLU A 164 2.97 -3.53 19.25
N PHE A 165 3.48 -2.31 19.34
CA PHE A 165 4.57 -1.96 20.22
C PHE A 165 4.41 -0.54 20.73
N GLU A 166 5.07 -0.24 21.84
CA GLU A 166 5.16 1.11 22.38
C GLU A 166 6.51 1.68 22.00
N LYS A 167 6.51 2.89 21.45
CA LYS A 167 7.73 3.62 21.15
C LYS A 167 7.57 5.04 21.61
N GLU A 168 8.57 5.52 22.33
CA GLU A 168 8.75 6.94 22.59
C GLU A 168 9.49 7.54 21.41
N ILE A 169 8.79 8.42 20.69
CA ILE A 169 9.36 9.12 19.55
C ILE A 169 9.98 10.39 20.10
N GLN A 170 11.28 10.35 20.34
CA GLN A 170 12.05 11.54 20.70
C GLN A 170 12.12 12.44 19.47
N LYS A 171 11.59 13.66 19.58
CA LYS A 171 11.70 14.65 18.52
C LYS A 171 13.18 14.96 18.32
N MET A 172 13.64 14.87 17.07
CA MET A 172 15.01 15.29 16.79
C MET A 172 15.13 16.80 16.95
N PRO A 173 16.26 17.30 17.47
CA PRO A 173 16.51 18.73 17.61
C PRO A 173 16.49 19.44 16.26
N ASN A 174 16.30 20.75 16.33
CA ASN A 174 16.26 21.60 15.15
C ASN A 174 17.56 21.48 14.34
N SER A 175 17.43 21.22 13.04
CA SER A 175 18.57 21.03 12.14
C SER A 175 18.21 21.52 10.76
N ASP A 176 19.16 22.17 10.12
CA ASP A 176 19.01 22.74 8.78
C ASP A 176 18.85 21.73 7.65
N LYS A 177 19.01 20.43 7.92
CA LYS A 177 18.84 19.35 6.94
C LYS A 177 17.37 19.09 6.61
N VAL A 178 16.80 20.02 5.85
CA VAL A 178 15.43 20.01 5.37
C VAL A 178 15.44 19.97 3.85
N ILE A 179 14.64 19.08 3.27
CA ILE A 179 14.51 18.93 1.81
C ILE A 179 13.07 19.16 1.36
N GLY A 180 12.91 19.96 0.30
CA GLY A 180 11.66 20.09 -0.44
C GLY A 180 11.66 19.15 -1.64
N LEU A 181 10.57 18.43 -1.88
CA LEU A 181 10.40 17.56 -3.05
C LEU A 181 9.22 18.06 -3.89
N ASP A 182 9.51 18.48 -5.11
CA ASP A 182 8.52 18.76 -6.15
C ASP A 182 8.20 17.48 -6.94
N PHE A 183 6.93 17.25 -7.24
CA PHE A 183 6.51 16.05 -7.97
C PHE A 183 6.82 16.18 -9.46
N SER A 184 7.54 15.20 -9.99
CA SER A 184 7.77 15.09 -11.43
C SER A 184 6.99 13.93 -12.02
N MET A 185 6.41 14.15 -13.20
CA MET A 185 5.68 13.12 -13.95
C MET A 185 6.62 12.23 -14.78
N SER A 186 7.70 12.82 -15.32
CA SER A 186 8.73 12.11 -16.10
C SER A 186 9.70 11.34 -15.20
N GLU A 187 9.95 11.87 -14.01
CA GLU A 187 10.77 11.29 -12.95
C GLU A 187 9.85 10.95 -11.76
N LEU A 188 10.39 10.84 -10.54
CA LEU A 188 9.62 10.73 -9.31
C LEU A 188 9.46 12.10 -8.63
N PHE A 189 10.58 12.80 -8.47
CA PHE A 189 10.64 14.14 -7.90
C PHE A 189 11.91 14.89 -8.35
N VAL A 190 11.85 16.21 -8.24
CA VAL A 190 13.01 17.11 -8.20
C VAL A 190 13.12 17.67 -6.80
N SER A 191 14.33 17.72 -6.23
CA SER A 191 14.54 18.20 -4.86
C SER A 191 15.18 19.58 -4.80
N SER A 192 15.08 20.21 -3.63
CA SER A 192 15.75 21.48 -3.31
C SER A 192 17.29 21.41 -3.27
N GLU A 193 17.89 20.22 -3.40
CA GLU A 193 19.34 20.01 -3.58
C GLU A 193 19.69 19.60 -5.02
N ASN A 194 18.75 19.79 -5.96
CA ASN A 194 18.88 19.41 -7.36
C ASN A 194 19.08 17.89 -7.59
N GLN A 195 18.83 17.07 -6.58
CA GLN A 195 18.70 15.62 -6.76
C GLN A 195 17.41 15.32 -7.53
N ARG A 196 17.53 14.51 -8.59
CA ARG A 196 16.42 13.99 -9.39
C ARG A 196 16.32 12.48 -9.20
N ALA A 197 15.13 12.00 -8.83
CA ALA A 197 14.91 10.58 -8.67
C ALA A 197 14.23 10.01 -9.92
N ASP A 198 15.01 9.50 -10.87
CA ASP A 198 14.42 8.77 -12.01
C ASP A 198 13.87 7.42 -11.53
N TYR A 199 12.59 7.18 -11.80
CA TYR A 199 12.02 5.86 -11.56
C TYR A 199 12.25 5.02 -12.82
N PRO A 200 12.72 3.76 -12.72
CA PRO A 200 13.12 2.96 -13.88
C PRO A 200 11.99 2.59 -14.87
N ARG A 201 10.79 3.18 -14.76
CA ARG A 201 9.65 3.01 -15.68
C ARG A 201 9.39 1.53 -16.00
N TYR A 202 9.44 0.68 -14.97
CA TYR A 202 9.36 -0.78 -15.10
C TYR A 202 8.12 -1.24 -15.88
N PHE A 203 6.99 -0.54 -15.75
CA PHE A 203 5.81 -0.85 -16.54
C PHE A 203 6.03 -0.58 -18.02
N LYS A 204 6.59 0.57 -18.39
CA LYS A 204 6.88 0.93 -19.79
C LYS A 204 7.86 -0.05 -20.44
N MET A 205 8.92 -0.44 -19.72
CA MET A 205 9.88 -1.46 -20.18
C MET A 205 9.21 -2.81 -20.48
N LEU A 206 8.25 -3.20 -19.64
CA LEU A 206 7.56 -4.49 -19.75
C LEU A 206 6.22 -4.41 -20.48
N GLU A 207 5.83 -3.24 -20.99
CA GLU A 207 4.52 -3.00 -21.59
C GLU A 207 4.36 -3.83 -22.87
N LYS A 208 5.38 -3.86 -23.73
CA LYS A 208 5.38 -4.71 -24.95
C LYS A 208 5.19 -6.18 -24.61
N LYS A 209 5.84 -6.66 -23.54
CA LYS A 209 5.70 -8.05 -23.06
C LYS A 209 4.29 -8.30 -22.51
N LEU A 210 3.75 -7.37 -21.74
CA LEU A 210 2.39 -7.44 -21.19
C LEU A 210 1.34 -7.47 -22.31
N GLN A 211 1.46 -6.60 -23.32
CA GLN A 211 0.58 -6.56 -24.49
C GLN A 211 0.57 -7.90 -25.24
N LYS A 212 1.76 -8.48 -25.51
CA LYS A 212 1.86 -9.81 -26.13
C LYS A 212 1.16 -10.89 -25.30
N LEU A 213 1.35 -10.88 -23.97
CA LEU A 213 0.69 -11.84 -23.09
C LEU A 213 -0.83 -11.67 -23.07
N GLN A 214 -1.33 -10.43 -23.08
CA GLN A 214 -2.76 -10.11 -23.12
C GLN A 214 -3.40 -10.47 -24.46
N LYS A 215 -2.74 -10.19 -25.59
CA LYS A 215 -3.18 -10.63 -26.94
C LYS A 215 -3.23 -12.15 -27.06
N SER A 216 -2.27 -12.85 -26.44
CA SER A 216 -2.31 -14.31 -26.36
C SER A 216 -3.50 -14.80 -25.52
N LEU A 217 -3.82 -14.13 -24.41
CA LEU A 217 -4.97 -14.47 -23.55
C LEU A 217 -6.30 -14.30 -24.28
N SER A 218 -6.48 -13.21 -25.03
CA SER A 218 -7.74 -12.93 -25.75
C SER A 218 -8.07 -13.98 -26.80
N ARG A 219 -7.05 -14.60 -27.40
CA ARG A 219 -7.17 -15.71 -28.35
C ARG A 219 -7.46 -17.07 -27.71
N LYS A 220 -7.39 -17.19 -26.37
CA LYS A 220 -7.68 -18.46 -25.68
C LYS A 220 -9.16 -18.55 -25.32
N VAL A 221 -9.74 -19.74 -25.49
CA VAL A 221 -11.10 -20.06 -25.04
C VAL A 221 -11.23 -19.74 -23.55
N LYS A 222 -12.16 -18.84 -23.22
CA LYS A 222 -12.39 -18.36 -21.86
C LYS A 222 -12.65 -19.55 -20.93
N PHE A 223 -12.04 -19.53 -19.74
CA PHE A 223 -12.12 -20.59 -18.73
C PHE A 223 -11.48 -21.94 -19.08
N SER A 224 -10.85 -22.09 -20.25
CA SER A 224 -10.03 -23.28 -20.53
C SER A 224 -8.80 -23.35 -19.60
N LYS A 225 -8.23 -24.56 -19.42
CA LYS A 225 -6.96 -24.75 -18.69
C LYS A 225 -5.85 -23.83 -19.23
N ASN A 226 -5.79 -23.66 -20.55
CA ASN A 226 -4.83 -22.79 -21.23
C ASN A 226 -5.06 -21.31 -20.95
N TRP A 227 -6.32 -20.87 -20.86
CA TRP A 227 -6.66 -19.50 -20.46
C TRP A 227 -6.20 -19.19 -19.04
N TYR A 228 -6.42 -20.10 -18.08
CA TYR A 228 -5.92 -19.91 -16.71
C TYR A 228 -4.39 -19.91 -16.63
N ARG A 229 -3.70 -20.78 -17.38
CA ARG A 229 -2.22 -20.77 -17.49
C ARG A 229 -1.71 -19.42 -18.00
N GLN A 230 -2.34 -18.86 -19.02
CA GLN A 230 -1.96 -17.56 -19.58
C GLN A 230 -2.26 -16.41 -18.62
N LYS A 231 -3.42 -16.43 -17.94
CA LYS A 231 -3.77 -15.46 -16.90
C LYS A 231 -2.77 -15.46 -15.75
N ALA A 232 -2.26 -16.64 -15.35
CA ALA A 232 -1.22 -16.75 -14.33
C ALA A 232 0.10 -16.09 -14.77
N LYS A 233 0.51 -16.24 -16.04
CA LYS A 233 1.69 -15.55 -16.58
C LYS A 233 1.56 -14.02 -16.51
N ILE A 234 0.40 -13.48 -16.92
CA ILE A 234 0.10 -12.05 -16.81
C ILE A 234 0.16 -11.59 -15.35
N SER A 235 -0.44 -12.37 -14.43
CA SER A 235 -0.44 -12.04 -13.01
C SER A 235 0.96 -12.03 -12.40
N LYS A 236 1.84 -12.95 -12.81
CA LYS A 236 3.26 -12.98 -12.40
C LYS A 236 4.02 -11.74 -12.89
N LEU A 237 3.77 -11.30 -14.13
CA LEU A 237 4.40 -10.09 -14.68
C LEU A 237 3.97 -8.83 -13.91
N HIS A 238 2.67 -8.70 -13.58
CA HIS A 238 2.19 -7.61 -12.74
C HIS A 238 2.77 -7.67 -11.31
N GLU A 239 2.91 -8.87 -10.72
CA GLU A 239 3.53 -9.05 -9.42
C GLU A 239 5.01 -8.61 -9.45
N TYR A 240 5.74 -8.92 -10.52
CA TYR A 240 7.11 -8.45 -10.72
C TYR A 240 7.21 -6.92 -10.78
N ILE A 241 6.42 -6.27 -11.65
CA ILE A 241 6.40 -4.80 -11.78
C ILE A 241 6.11 -4.13 -10.43
N LYS A 242 5.11 -4.64 -9.71
CA LYS A 242 4.74 -4.15 -8.38
C LYS A 242 5.89 -4.29 -7.38
N ASN A 243 6.59 -5.43 -7.39
CA ASN A 243 7.69 -5.68 -6.47
C ASN A 243 8.90 -4.78 -6.78
N CYS A 244 9.28 -4.62 -8.05
CA CYS A 244 10.38 -3.72 -8.46
C CYS A 244 10.10 -2.27 -8.05
N ARG A 245 8.89 -1.77 -8.34
CA ARG A 245 8.48 -0.42 -7.92
C ARG A 245 8.55 -0.25 -6.40
N ARG A 246 8.02 -1.21 -5.65
CA ARG A 246 8.03 -1.15 -4.19
C ARG A 246 9.45 -1.21 -3.60
N ASP A 247 10.34 -1.99 -4.20
CA ASP A 247 11.75 -2.05 -3.80
C ASP A 247 12.45 -0.70 -3.99
N PHE A 248 12.32 -0.11 -5.19
CA PHE A 248 12.84 1.22 -5.50
C PHE A 248 12.34 2.28 -4.51
N LEU A 249 11.02 2.37 -4.29
CA LEU A 249 10.45 3.36 -3.38
C LEU A 249 10.86 3.13 -1.92
N HIS A 250 11.01 1.88 -1.47
CA HIS A 250 11.49 1.60 -0.12
C HIS A 250 12.96 2.00 0.08
N LYS A 251 13.82 1.75 -0.91
CA LYS A 251 15.24 2.16 -0.84
C LYS A 251 15.36 3.67 -0.81
N LEU A 252 14.67 4.35 -1.72
CA LEU A 252 14.70 5.81 -1.83
C LEU A 252 14.13 6.50 -0.58
N SER A 253 12.97 6.07 -0.10
CA SER A 253 12.39 6.63 1.14
C SER A 253 13.22 6.30 2.38
N LYS A 254 14.01 5.21 2.39
CA LYS A 254 14.93 4.90 3.48
C LYS A 254 16.09 5.90 3.46
N LYS A 255 16.74 6.06 2.30
CA LYS A 255 17.83 7.02 2.10
C LYS A 255 17.43 8.43 2.56
N LEU A 256 16.32 8.95 2.06
CA LEU A 256 15.84 10.29 2.46
C LEU A 256 15.51 10.40 3.95
N SER A 257 14.95 9.34 4.56
CA SER A 257 14.66 9.36 6.00
C SER A 257 15.91 9.28 6.88
N GLU A 258 17.02 8.77 6.36
CA GLU A 258 18.31 8.71 7.05
C GLU A 258 19.05 10.04 6.90
N ASP A 259 19.11 10.58 5.67
CA ASP A 259 19.91 11.76 5.30
C ASP A 259 19.32 13.09 5.82
N TYR A 260 17.98 13.23 5.87
CA TYR A 260 17.30 14.50 6.20
C TYR A 260 16.50 14.42 7.49
N ASN A 261 16.34 15.55 8.17
CA ASN A 261 15.58 15.66 9.43
C ASN A 261 14.12 16.07 9.20
N ALA A 262 13.86 16.76 8.09
CA ALA A 262 12.52 17.04 7.63
C ALA A 262 12.40 16.91 6.12
N VAL A 263 11.27 16.38 5.66
CA VAL A 263 10.92 16.29 4.25
C VAL A 263 9.60 17.01 4.03
N ILE A 264 9.59 17.97 3.11
CA ILE A 264 8.43 18.79 2.77
C ILE A 264 8.01 18.45 1.35
N VAL A 265 6.71 18.26 1.14
CA VAL A 265 6.12 17.98 -0.16
C VAL A 265 4.83 18.77 -0.34
N GLU A 266 4.35 18.90 -1.57
CA GLU A 266 3.02 19.44 -1.85
C GLU A 266 1.92 18.40 -1.64
N ASP A 267 0.75 18.82 -1.16
CA ASP A 267 -0.41 17.95 -1.10
C ASP A 267 -1.12 17.80 -2.46
N LEU A 268 -0.62 16.88 -3.28
CA LEU A 268 -1.19 16.66 -4.62
C LEU A 268 -2.42 15.75 -4.59
N ASN A 269 -3.47 16.13 -5.33
CA ASN A 269 -4.62 15.25 -5.59
C ASN A 269 -4.28 14.21 -6.67
N MET A 270 -3.46 13.22 -6.30
CA MET A 270 -3.01 12.15 -7.20
C MET A 270 -4.18 11.35 -7.81
N LYS A 271 -5.31 11.24 -7.10
CA LYS A 271 -6.50 10.56 -7.62
C LYS A 271 -7.10 11.35 -8.79
N GLY A 272 -7.31 12.66 -8.59
CA GLY A 272 -7.77 13.55 -9.65
C GLY A 272 -6.82 13.53 -10.85
N MET A 273 -5.52 13.68 -10.61
CA MET A 273 -4.50 13.64 -11.67
C MET A 273 -4.49 12.32 -12.44
N SER A 274 -4.71 11.18 -11.77
CA SER A 274 -4.77 9.87 -12.44
C SER A 274 -6.00 9.68 -13.33
N GLN A 275 -7.07 10.44 -13.05
CA GLN A 275 -8.33 10.40 -13.81
C GLN A 275 -8.35 11.44 -14.93
N ALA A 276 -7.53 12.48 -14.83
CA ALA A 276 -7.36 13.51 -15.83
C ALA A 276 -6.34 13.09 -16.92
N LEU A 277 -6.58 13.57 -18.15
CA LEU A 277 -5.58 13.75 -19.21
C LEU A 277 -4.70 12.53 -19.55
N ASN A 278 -5.27 11.32 -19.69
CA ASN A 278 -4.56 10.10 -20.09
C ASN A 278 -3.34 9.69 -19.22
N PHE A 279 -3.11 10.35 -18.07
CA PHE A 279 -1.93 10.15 -17.23
C PHE A 279 -2.05 8.98 -16.26
N GLY A 280 -3.20 8.33 -16.18
CA GLY A 280 -3.47 7.27 -15.21
C GLY A 280 -2.45 6.12 -15.21
N LYS A 281 -1.92 5.75 -16.39
CA LYS A 281 -0.84 4.74 -16.49
C LYS A 281 0.45 5.22 -15.83
N SER A 282 0.89 6.43 -16.16
CA SER A 282 2.16 6.98 -15.72
C SER A 282 2.12 7.39 -14.24
N VAL A 283 1.02 8.01 -13.77
CA VAL A 283 0.79 8.31 -12.34
C VAL A 283 0.77 7.01 -11.54
N GLY A 284 0.04 6.00 -12.06
CA GLY A 284 -0.04 4.69 -11.46
C GLY A 284 1.30 3.96 -11.43
N ASP A 285 2.22 4.21 -12.36
CA ASP A 285 3.53 3.57 -12.40
C ASP A 285 4.59 4.24 -11.52
N ASN A 286 4.60 5.57 -11.46
CA ASN A 286 5.53 6.34 -10.63
C ASN A 286 5.37 5.99 -9.13
N GLY A 287 4.12 5.88 -8.64
CA GLY A 287 3.85 5.41 -7.27
C GLY A 287 4.04 6.45 -6.16
N TRP A 288 4.03 7.74 -6.48
CA TRP A 288 4.15 8.87 -5.54
C TRP A 288 3.40 8.71 -4.22
N GLY A 289 2.09 8.41 -4.25
CA GLY A 289 1.32 8.26 -3.00
C GLY A 289 1.80 7.11 -2.10
N MET A 290 2.35 6.04 -2.70
CA MET A 290 2.99 4.95 -1.94
C MET A 290 4.33 5.41 -1.34
N PHE A 291 5.09 6.21 -2.08
CA PHE A 291 6.35 6.80 -1.64
C PHE A 291 6.16 7.77 -0.47
N LEU A 292 5.21 8.71 -0.57
CA LEU A 292 4.90 9.66 0.50
C LEU A 292 4.50 8.94 1.80
N ARG A 293 3.64 7.92 1.70
CA ARG A 293 3.26 7.12 2.86
C ARG A 293 4.47 6.42 3.49
N MET A 294 5.42 5.96 2.67
CA MET A 294 6.65 5.33 3.16
C MET A 294 7.57 6.32 3.86
N LEU A 295 7.73 7.52 3.32
CA LEU A 295 8.47 8.60 3.96
C LEU A 295 7.86 8.99 5.30
N GLU A 296 6.55 9.25 5.30
CA GLU A 296 5.79 9.68 6.48
C GLU A 296 6.01 8.73 7.67
N TYR A 297 5.74 7.43 7.50
CA TYR A 297 5.91 6.51 8.63
C TYR A 297 7.37 6.33 9.05
N LYS A 298 8.34 6.41 8.12
CA LYS A 298 9.76 6.25 8.44
C LYS A 298 10.31 7.44 9.20
N LEU A 299 10.00 8.66 8.74
CA LEU A 299 10.38 9.89 9.42
C LEU A 299 9.74 9.95 10.81
N MET A 300 8.44 9.64 10.90
CA MET A 300 7.74 9.53 12.18
C MET A 300 8.48 8.59 13.15
N PHE A 301 8.83 7.37 12.73
CA PHE A 301 9.55 6.43 13.61
C PHE A 301 10.95 6.87 14.02
N LEU A 302 11.56 7.82 13.30
CA LEU A 302 12.86 8.42 13.62
C LEU A 302 12.72 9.74 14.39
N GLY A 303 11.50 10.18 14.73
CA GLY A 303 11.27 11.48 15.38
C GLY A 303 11.53 12.69 14.48
N LYS A 304 11.54 12.45 13.17
CA LYS A 304 11.76 13.43 12.11
C LYS A 304 10.43 13.93 11.55
N GLN A 305 10.45 15.08 10.89
CA GLN A 305 9.21 15.73 10.43
C GLN A 305 8.90 15.40 8.97
N PHE A 306 7.62 15.18 8.69
CA PHE A 306 7.09 15.08 7.32
C PHE A 306 5.95 16.08 7.20
N LEU A 307 6.11 17.07 6.31
CA LEU A 307 5.14 18.15 6.14
C LEU A 307 4.57 18.09 4.72
N LYS A 308 3.26 18.33 4.63
CA LYS A 308 2.59 18.62 3.38
C LYS A 308 2.15 20.08 3.37
N ILE A 309 2.62 20.85 2.40
CA ILE A 309 2.16 22.22 2.20
C ILE A 309 0.90 22.25 1.34
N ASP A 310 0.17 23.36 1.41
CA ASP A 310 -1.06 23.55 0.65
C ASP A 310 -0.80 23.42 -0.86
N LYS A 311 -1.69 22.69 -1.54
CA LYS A 311 -1.67 22.47 -2.98
C LYS A 311 -1.89 23.75 -3.81
N TRP A 312 -2.44 24.79 -3.20
CA TRP A 312 -2.67 26.09 -3.83
C TRP A 312 -1.48 27.05 -3.68
N PHE A 313 -0.46 26.66 -2.93
CA PHE A 313 0.77 27.44 -2.83
C PHE A 313 1.42 27.52 -4.23
N PRO A 314 1.70 28.73 -4.76
CA PRO A 314 2.22 28.91 -6.11
C PRO A 314 3.73 28.62 -6.21
N SER A 315 4.16 27.43 -5.80
CA SER A 315 5.57 27.01 -5.74
C SER A 315 6.32 27.19 -7.05
N SER A 316 5.70 26.83 -8.17
CA SER A 316 6.31 26.91 -9.51
C SER A 316 6.34 28.33 -10.09
N LYS A 317 5.44 29.22 -9.65
CA LYS A 317 5.33 30.61 -10.11
C LYS A 317 6.16 31.58 -9.26
N THR A 318 6.37 31.26 -7.98
CA THR A 318 7.13 32.07 -7.03
C THR A 318 8.62 31.99 -7.36
N CYS A 319 9.33 33.11 -7.33
CA CYS A 319 10.77 33.11 -7.51
C CYS A 319 11.45 32.70 -6.21
N SER A 320 12.24 31.63 -6.24
CA SER A 320 12.99 31.17 -5.05
C SER A 320 14.09 32.13 -4.58
N ARG A 321 14.47 33.12 -5.39
CA ARG A 321 15.47 34.13 -5.04
C ARG A 321 14.88 35.41 -4.44
N CYS A 322 13.80 35.93 -5.02
CA CYS A 322 13.26 37.24 -4.63
C CYS A 322 11.79 37.21 -4.16
N GLY A 323 11.12 36.06 -4.18
CA GLY A 323 9.72 35.93 -3.75
C GLY A 323 8.67 36.44 -4.75
N ASN A 324 9.08 37.07 -5.86
CA ASN A 324 8.12 37.56 -6.86
C ASN A 324 7.29 36.42 -7.46
N VAL A 325 5.97 36.59 -7.55
CA VAL A 325 5.05 35.57 -8.08
C VAL A 325 4.64 35.96 -9.49
N LYS A 326 4.90 35.09 -10.47
CA LYS A 326 4.41 35.28 -11.83
C LYS A 326 2.89 35.16 -11.91
N GLU A 327 2.25 36.00 -12.70
CA GLU A 327 0.82 35.90 -13.00
C GLU A 327 0.52 34.63 -13.83
N GLU A 328 1.27 34.46 -14.92
CA GLU A 328 1.14 33.32 -15.83
C GLU A 328 2.44 32.51 -15.94
N LEU A 329 2.28 31.19 -16.03
CA LEU A 329 3.36 30.25 -16.31
C LEU A 329 2.75 29.05 -17.04
N LYS A 330 3.14 28.84 -18.31
CA LYS A 330 2.58 27.73 -19.10
C LYS A 330 3.22 26.41 -18.68
N LEU A 331 2.45 25.32 -18.74
CA LEU A 331 2.95 23.97 -18.43
C LEU A 331 4.11 23.53 -19.35
N SER A 332 4.18 24.08 -20.56
CA SER A 332 5.24 23.84 -21.54
C SER A 332 6.57 24.49 -21.17
N GLU A 333 6.57 25.54 -20.33
CA GLU A 333 7.78 26.23 -19.90
C GLU A 333 8.49 25.37 -18.85
N ARG A 334 9.72 24.93 -19.17
CA ARG A 334 10.56 24.10 -18.29
C ARG A 334 11.69 24.89 -17.63
N SER A 335 12.05 26.05 -18.18
CA SER A 335 12.95 27.02 -17.56
C SER A 335 12.11 28.10 -16.87
N TYR A 336 12.49 28.48 -15.66
CA TYR A 336 11.93 29.58 -14.90
C TYR A 336 12.87 30.78 -15.00
N LYS A 337 12.39 31.86 -15.62
CA LYS A 337 13.07 33.16 -15.71
C LYS A 337 12.36 34.19 -14.85
N CYS A 338 13.03 34.81 -13.88
CA CYS A 338 12.43 35.90 -13.10
C CYS A 338 12.76 37.27 -13.73
N GLU A 339 11.74 38.07 -14.01
CA GLU A 339 11.92 39.43 -14.55
C GLU A 339 12.41 40.43 -13.48
N CYS A 340 12.12 40.15 -12.20
CA CYS A 340 12.51 41.03 -11.09
C CYS A 340 14.00 40.91 -10.69
N CYS A 341 14.55 39.69 -10.66
CA CYS A 341 15.93 39.45 -10.21
C CYS A 341 16.84 38.75 -11.23
N GLY A 342 16.33 38.47 -12.43
CA GLY A 342 17.08 37.89 -13.54
C GLY A 342 17.48 36.41 -13.40
N ILE A 343 17.04 35.70 -12.35
CA ILE A 343 17.40 34.28 -12.19
C ILE A 343 16.80 33.43 -13.32
N GLU A 344 17.61 32.54 -13.88
CA GLU A 344 17.19 31.51 -14.83
C GLU A 344 17.60 30.13 -14.30
N ILE A 345 16.62 29.30 -13.94
CA ILE A 345 16.82 27.93 -13.43
C ILE A 345 15.72 26.98 -13.92
N ASP A 346 15.90 25.68 -13.75
CA ASP A 346 14.84 24.69 -13.99
C ASP A 346 13.61 24.98 -13.12
N ARG A 347 12.42 24.91 -13.73
CA ARG A 347 11.15 25.24 -13.06
C ARG A 347 10.83 24.31 -11.90
N ASP A 348 11.05 23.01 -12.08
CA ASP A 348 10.73 22.00 -11.07
C ASP A 348 11.76 22.10 -9.91
N TYR A 349 13.00 22.50 -10.20
CA TYR A 349 13.99 22.87 -9.16
C TYR A 349 13.61 24.15 -8.39
N ASN A 350 13.15 25.20 -9.09
CA ASN A 350 12.64 26.41 -8.45
C ASN A 350 11.46 26.10 -7.51
N ALA A 351 10.52 25.27 -7.96
CA ALA A 351 9.40 24.81 -7.14
C ALA A 351 9.89 24.08 -5.88
N ALA A 352 10.83 23.15 -6.01
CA ALA A 352 11.39 22.41 -4.88
C ALA A 352 12.08 23.33 -3.84
N LEU A 353 12.77 24.39 -4.29
CA LEU A 353 13.35 25.40 -3.39
C LEU A 353 12.27 26.15 -2.60
N ASN A 354 11.19 26.57 -3.26
CA ASN A 354 10.06 27.26 -2.62
C ASN A 354 9.32 26.36 -1.63
N ILE A 355 9.10 25.09 -1.99
CA ILE A 355 8.48 24.08 -1.12
C ILE A 355 9.29 23.95 0.17
N ARG A 356 10.62 23.86 0.06
CA ARG A 356 11.52 23.82 1.23
C ARG A 356 11.39 25.09 2.06
N GLY A 357 11.42 26.26 1.42
CA GLY A 357 11.37 27.57 2.10
C GLY A 357 10.14 27.71 2.97
N VAL A 358 8.95 27.56 2.36
CA VAL A 358 7.68 27.66 3.09
C VAL A 358 7.55 26.60 4.17
N GLY A 359 7.94 25.36 3.87
CA GLY A 359 7.82 24.32 4.88
C GLY A 359 8.76 24.55 6.06
N LYS A 360 9.95 25.15 5.88
CA LYS A 360 10.85 25.51 6.99
C LYS A 360 10.17 26.46 7.98
N GLU A 361 9.41 27.44 7.51
CA GLU A 361 8.64 28.37 8.37
C GLU A 361 7.55 27.66 9.16
N MET A 362 7.00 26.56 8.61
CA MET A 362 5.94 25.76 9.25
C MET A 362 6.47 24.66 10.18
N LEU A 363 7.78 24.39 10.19
CA LEU A 363 8.35 23.35 11.05
C LEU A 363 8.25 23.79 12.50
N LYS A 364 7.55 22.97 13.29
CA LYS A 364 7.39 23.18 14.73
C LYS A 364 8.57 22.53 15.42
N TYR A 365 9.61 23.30 15.70
CA TYR A 365 10.70 22.87 16.58
C TYR A 365 10.40 23.25 18.02
#